data_AF-A0A5N6XLA1-F1
#
_entry.id   AF-A0A5N6XLA1-F1
#
_cell.length_a   1.000
_cell.length_b   1.000
_cell.length_c   1.000
_cell.angle_alpha   90.00
_cell.angle_beta   90.00
_cell.angle_gamma   90.00
#
_symmetry.space_group_name_H-M   'P 1'
#
loop_
_entity.id
_entity.type
_entity.pdbx_description
1 polymer ?
#
loop_
_entity_poly.entity_id
_entity_poly.type
_entity_poly.pdbx_seq_one_letter_code
_entity_poly.pdbx_strand_id
1 'polypeptide(L)'
;MQPQVTVPLYAAVLGLCNQRPVAFSPFDHDGVFFSVAIPTITASSGFGPNFFQIKAPSTLQWVGLGQGSQMARANMFILYSASSSNVTLSPSSGKGHFQPVPNLDSQNCNDWQGGSMDPKSSSTQWIYTYKEGSPLNSDNVTEFIQKHDGHGGASADLSHTKTASTNPFSTYDPSTDSSDTTSSIDGTGVPNILIAHGLMMGIVFILLFPSLALIVLLPYAISIPKVHAPLQNLMMNSHPIIGVTVVVLLTLFQPAMGFFQHRHLRRDGGKSVFAYAHRWLARSMISLGTINGGLGFHLAGIGNPDAPQSAMIAYSIIAGVVGLAYLGVHLLVGIQGRSHRQERKRDSPTSR
;
A
#
# COMPACT_ATOMS: atom_id res chain seq x y z
N MET A 1 28.68 -41.31 -58.18
CA MET A 1 27.29 -41.45 -57.72
C MET A 1 27.30 -41.53 -56.21
N GLN A 2 27.05 -40.41 -55.52
CA GLN A 2 26.88 -40.39 -54.06
C GLN A 2 25.39 -40.59 -53.73
N PRO A 3 25.04 -41.32 -52.65
CA PRO A 3 23.66 -41.46 -52.25
C PRO A 3 23.18 -40.14 -51.64
N GLN A 4 22.11 -39.59 -52.23
CA GLN A 4 21.32 -38.50 -51.65
C GLN A 4 20.61 -39.05 -50.41
N VAL A 5 21.00 -38.57 -49.23
CA VAL A 5 20.28 -38.80 -47.99
C VAL A 5 19.09 -37.84 -47.98
N THR A 6 17.90 -38.35 -48.28
CA THR A 6 16.64 -37.65 -48.10
C THR A 6 16.36 -37.52 -46.60
N VAL A 7 16.60 -36.34 -46.03
CA VAL A 7 16.15 -36.02 -44.67
C VAL A 7 14.64 -35.77 -44.74
N PRO A 8 13.81 -36.51 -43.99
CA PRO A 8 12.37 -36.31 -44.03
C PRO A 8 12.05 -34.92 -43.47
N LEU A 9 11.21 -34.20 -44.21
CA LEU A 9 10.57 -32.96 -43.79
C LEU A 9 9.66 -33.26 -42.60
N TYR A 10 10.25 -33.36 -41.40
CA TYR A 10 9.49 -33.09 -40.18
C TYR A 10 9.15 -31.61 -40.24
N ALA A 11 7.95 -31.33 -40.73
CA ALA A 11 7.26 -30.09 -40.45
C ALA A 11 7.17 -30.01 -38.92
N ALA A 12 8.17 -29.37 -38.32
CA ALA A 12 8.01 -28.74 -37.03
C ALA A 12 6.94 -27.68 -37.27
N VAL A 13 5.69 -28.06 -37.05
CA VAL A 13 4.69 -27.12 -36.53
C VAL A 13 5.21 -26.75 -35.15
N LEU A 14 6.26 -25.89 -35.14
CA LEU A 14 6.54 -25.04 -34.01
C LEU A 14 5.22 -24.33 -33.79
N GLY A 15 4.56 -24.66 -32.67
CA GLY A 15 3.34 -24.00 -32.28
C GLY A 15 3.54 -22.51 -32.51
N LEU A 16 2.67 -21.93 -33.34
CA LEU A 16 2.46 -20.50 -33.37
C LEU A 16 2.04 -20.14 -31.95
N CYS A 17 3.02 -19.90 -31.08
CA CYS A 17 2.81 -19.19 -29.84
C CYS A 17 2.11 -17.91 -30.27
N ASN A 18 0.91 -17.65 -29.75
CA ASN A 18 0.14 -16.45 -30.04
C ASN A 18 0.97 -15.23 -29.63
N GLN A 19 1.83 -14.75 -30.53
CA GLN A 19 2.74 -13.64 -30.34
C GLN A 19 1.97 -12.34 -30.55
N ARG A 20 1.10 -12.01 -29.60
CA ARG A 20 0.21 -10.85 -29.68
C ARG A 20 0.44 -9.90 -28.50
N PRO A 21 0.27 -8.58 -28.70
CA PRO A 21 0.29 -7.64 -27.59
C PRO A 21 -0.79 -7.95 -26.56
N VAL A 22 -0.47 -7.76 -25.28
CA VAL A 22 -1.48 -7.71 -24.21
C VAL A 22 -2.12 -6.34 -24.21
N ALA A 23 -3.42 -6.28 -23.94
CA ALA A 23 -4.14 -5.01 -23.82
C ALA A 23 -4.99 -4.95 -22.55
N PHE A 24 -5.20 -3.74 -22.08
CA PHE A 24 -6.11 -3.43 -20.98
C PHE A 24 -6.75 -2.05 -21.20
N SER A 25 -7.96 -1.87 -20.69
CA SER A 25 -8.74 -0.64 -20.77
C SER A 25 -9.28 -0.25 -19.40
N PRO A 26 -9.51 1.05 -19.14
CA PRO A 26 -10.28 1.48 -17.99
C PRO A 26 -11.71 0.91 -18.05
N PHE A 27 -12.27 0.54 -16.91
CA PHE A 27 -13.65 0.00 -16.84
C PHE A 27 -14.72 1.01 -17.22
N ASP A 28 -14.40 2.29 -17.07
CA ASP A 28 -15.30 3.44 -17.24
C ASP A 28 -15.09 4.17 -18.57
N HIS A 29 -14.15 3.71 -19.42
CA HIS A 29 -13.87 4.29 -20.73
C HIS A 29 -13.67 3.25 -21.84
N ASP A 30 -14.75 3.00 -22.60
CA ASP A 30 -14.77 2.06 -23.73
C ASP A 30 -13.87 2.45 -24.92
N GLY A 31 -13.34 3.68 -24.94
CA GLY A 31 -12.49 4.21 -26.01
C GLY A 31 -11.00 4.22 -25.70
N VAL A 32 -10.60 3.89 -24.46
CA VAL A 32 -9.20 4.00 -24.01
C VAL A 32 -8.59 2.61 -23.90
N PHE A 33 -7.51 2.37 -24.65
CA PHE A 33 -6.78 1.11 -24.64
C PHE A 33 -5.28 1.37 -24.47
N PHE A 34 -4.67 0.54 -23.63
CA PHE A 34 -3.24 0.44 -23.48
C PHE A 34 -2.82 -0.94 -23.94
N SER A 35 -1.72 -1.01 -24.69
CA SER A 35 -1.20 -2.29 -25.15
C SER A 35 0.30 -2.36 -25.02
N VAL A 36 0.82 -3.53 -24.67
CA VAL A 36 2.25 -3.76 -24.43
C VAL A 36 2.68 -5.00 -25.20
N ALA A 37 3.85 -4.92 -25.83
CA ALA A 37 4.46 -6.03 -26.53
C ALA A 37 5.97 -6.02 -26.31
N ILE A 38 6.51 -7.19 -25.98
CA ILE A 38 7.92 -7.36 -25.68
C ILE A 38 8.58 -8.14 -26.82
N PRO A 39 9.61 -7.60 -27.49
CA PRO A 39 10.36 -8.37 -28.48
C PRO A 39 10.99 -9.62 -27.87
N THR A 40 11.01 -10.72 -28.62
CA THR A 40 11.59 -12.00 -28.16
C THR A 40 13.04 -11.85 -27.71
N ILE A 41 13.81 -10.96 -28.35
CA ILE A 41 15.21 -10.65 -27.97
C ILE A 41 15.29 -9.90 -26.63
N THR A 42 14.34 -9.01 -26.35
CA THR A 42 14.27 -8.27 -25.08
C THR A 42 13.78 -9.18 -23.97
N ALA A 43 12.81 -10.04 -24.25
CA ALA A 43 12.34 -11.06 -23.33
C ALA A 43 13.41 -12.13 -23.01
N SER A 44 14.39 -12.38 -23.88
CA SER A 44 15.46 -13.35 -23.60
C SER A 44 16.66 -12.69 -22.90
N SER A 45 17.14 -11.57 -23.43
CA SER A 45 18.34 -10.88 -22.94
C SER A 45 18.10 -9.96 -21.74
N GLY A 46 16.85 -9.51 -21.51
CA GLY A 46 16.53 -8.45 -20.55
C GLY A 46 16.84 -7.04 -21.05
N PHE A 47 17.46 -6.91 -22.24
CA PHE A 47 17.89 -5.64 -22.82
C PHE A 47 17.23 -5.40 -24.18
N GLY A 48 16.90 -4.14 -24.47
CA GLY A 48 16.33 -3.72 -25.76
C GLY A 48 15.00 -2.98 -25.62
N PRO A 49 14.39 -2.58 -26.75
CA PRO A 49 13.19 -1.78 -26.74
C PRO A 49 11.96 -2.60 -26.34
N ASN A 50 11.05 -1.96 -25.61
CA ASN A 50 9.69 -2.44 -25.45
C ASN A 50 8.78 -1.60 -26.34
N PHE A 51 7.75 -2.23 -26.89
CA PHE A 51 6.71 -1.49 -27.61
C PHE A 51 5.50 -1.34 -26.71
N PHE A 52 4.92 -0.14 -26.70
CA PHE A 52 3.61 0.11 -26.13
C PHE A 52 2.77 0.96 -27.07
N GLN A 53 1.46 0.85 -26.94
CA GLN A 53 0.47 1.64 -27.68
C GLN A 53 -0.51 2.24 -26.68
N ILE A 54 -0.87 3.50 -26.90
CA ILE A 54 -1.93 4.19 -26.18
C ILE A 54 -2.94 4.64 -27.24
N LYS A 55 -4.16 4.09 -27.21
CA LYS A 55 -5.29 4.49 -28.05
C LYS A 55 -6.30 5.17 -27.15
N ALA A 56 -6.68 6.39 -27.49
CA ALA A 56 -7.64 7.17 -26.71
C ALA A 56 -8.43 8.12 -27.63
N PRO A 57 -9.68 8.45 -27.28
CA PRO A 57 -10.47 9.39 -28.05
C PRO A 57 -9.93 10.82 -27.91
N SER A 58 -10.11 11.64 -28.95
CA SER A 58 -9.73 13.06 -28.94
C SER A 58 -10.62 13.94 -28.06
N THR A 59 -11.61 13.36 -27.36
CA THR A 59 -12.44 14.05 -26.37
C THR A 59 -11.75 14.19 -25.03
N LEU A 60 -10.68 13.42 -24.79
CA LEU A 60 -9.87 13.54 -23.58
C LEU A 60 -8.88 14.70 -23.72
N GLN A 61 -8.67 15.43 -22.63
CA GLN A 61 -7.66 16.47 -22.56
C GLN A 61 -6.26 15.85 -22.61
N TRP A 62 -6.06 14.77 -21.87
CA TRP A 62 -4.84 13.96 -21.87
C TRP A 62 -5.12 12.55 -21.28
N VAL A 63 -4.27 11.59 -21.63
CA VAL A 63 -4.27 10.21 -21.10
C VAL A 63 -2.86 9.84 -20.67
N GLY A 64 -2.70 9.03 -19.63
CA GLY A 64 -1.40 8.64 -19.10
C GLY A 64 -1.29 7.16 -18.82
N LEU A 65 -0.14 6.58 -19.16
CA LEU A 65 0.27 5.22 -18.82
C LEU A 65 1.48 5.28 -17.90
N GLY A 66 1.53 4.47 -16.85
CA GLY A 66 2.68 4.37 -15.96
C GLY A 66 3.08 2.93 -15.68
N GLN A 67 4.39 2.71 -15.56
CA GLN A 67 4.97 1.45 -15.11
C GLN A 67 5.11 1.46 -13.58
N GLY A 68 4.65 0.39 -12.93
CA GLY A 68 4.57 0.25 -11.49
C GLY A 68 3.13 0.25 -10.98
N SER A 69 2.96 0.12 -9.67
CA SER A 69 1.65 0.04 -9.01
C SER A 69 1.10 1.38 -8.53
N GLN A 70 1.85 2.48 -8.70
CA GLN A 70 1.53 3.77 -8.09
C GLN A 70 2.23 4.95 -8.79
N MET A 71 1.62 6.15 -8.75
CA MET A 71 2.19 7.37 -9.34
C MET A 71 3.58 7.69 -8.76
N ALA A 72 3.73 7.61 -7.43
CA ALA A 72 5.00 7.87 -6.78
C ALA A 72 6.05 6.81 -7.17
N ARG A 73 7.15 7.26 -7.78
CA ARG A 73 8.25 6.45 -8.33
C ARG A 73 7.90 5.69 -9.62
N ALA A 74 6.77 5.95 -10.27
CA ALA A 74 6.49 5.38 -11.59
C ALA A 74 7.33 6.04 -12.70
N ASN A 75 7.61 5.25 -13.73
CA ASN A 75 7.95 5.77 -15.06
C ASN A 75 6.63 6.04 -15.80
N MET A 76 6.42 7.24 -16.32
CA MET A 76 5.14 7.70 -16.83
C MET A 76 5.26 8.21 -18.26
N PHE A 77 4.22 7.95 -19.04
CA PHE A 77 4.06 8.36 -20.42
C PHE A 77 2.70 9.05 -20.54
N ILE A 78 2.73 10.37 -20.70
CA ILE A 78 1.52 11.19 -20.82
C ILE A 78 1.34 11.53 -22.30
N LEU A 79 0.16 11.26 -22.84
CA LEU A 79 -0.20 11.50 -24.23
C LEU A 79 -1.33 12.53 -24.30
N TYR A 80 -1.18 13.51 -25.18
CA TYR A 80 -2.23 14.47 -25.53
C TYR A 80 -2.14 14.88 -27.00
N SER A 81 -3.22 15.44 -27.52
CA SER A 81 -3.23 15.99 -28.87
C SER A 81 -2.38 17.25 -28.95
N ALA A 82 -1.47 17.28 -29.92
CA ALA A 82 -0.73 18.48 -30.31
C ALA A 82 -1.56 19.31 -31.32
N SER A 83 -2.25 18.60 -32.22
CA SER A 83 -3.18 19.13 -33.21
C SER A 83 -4.15 18.03 -33.66
N SER A 84 -5.03 18.33 -34.63
CA SER A 84 -6.00 17.36 -35.16
C SER A 84 -5.39 16.10 -35.79
N SER A 85 -4.12 16.15 -36.20
CA SER A 85 -3.42 15.03 -36.85
C SER A 85 -2.09 14.67 -36.19
N ASN A 86 -1.78 15.25 -35.03
CA ASN A 86 -0.53 15.02 -34.33
C ASN A 86 -0.73 14.91 -32.83
N VAL A 87 0.12 14.11 -32.19
CA VAL A 87 0.09 13.84 -30.75
C VAL A 87 1.44 14.16 -30.13
N THR A 88 1.42 14.56 -28.87
CA THR A 88 2.61 14.79 -28.05
C THR A 88 2.69 13.71 -27.00
N LEU A 89 3.82 13.01 -26.95
CA LEU A 89 4.17 12.07 -25.89
C LEU A 89 5.16 12.74 -24.95
N SER A 90 4.82 12.80 -23.67
CA SER A 90 5.62 13.38 -22.60
C SER A 90 6.09 12.27 -21.65
N PRO A 91 7.36 11.85 -21.75
CA PRO A 91 7.99 10.98 -20.77
C PRO A 91 8.24 11.75 -19.47
N SER A 92 7.79 11.19 -18.36
CA SER A 92 7.84 11.83 -17.04
C SER A 92 8.14 10.81 -15.94
N SER A 93 8.61 11.30 -14.79
CA SER A 93 8.83 10.51 -13.58
C SER A 93 7.93 11.03 -12.47
N GLY A 94 7.17 10.12 -11.86
CA GLY A 94 6.39 10.45 -10.68
C GLY A 94 7.28 10.50 -9.45
N LYS A 95 7.35 11.64 -8.75
CA LYS A 95 8.12 11.79 -7.50
C LYS A 95 7.24 11.78 -6.25
N GLY A 96 5.92 11.67 -6.43
CA GLY A 96 4.89 11.69 -5.38
C GLY A 96 3.52 11.92 -6.01
N HIS A 97 2.54 12.37 -5.21
CA HIS A 97 1.19 12.74 -5.66
C HIS A 97 1.11 14.20 -6.08
N PHE A 98 2.04 14.63 -6.93
CA PHE A 98 2.13 15.98 -7.48
C PHE A 98 2.54 15.91 -8.94
N GLN A 99 2.51 17.05 -9.63
CA GLN A 99 2.85 17.15 -11.05
C GLN A 99 4.11 16.33 -11.39
N PRO A 100 4.03 15.37 -12.34
CA PRO A 100 5.18 14.59 -12.76
C PRO A 100 6.31 15.48 -13.30
N VAL A 101 7.55 15.06 -13.04
CA VAL A 101 8.75 15.78 -13.50
C VAL A 101 9.16 15.21 -14.86
N PRO A 102 9.41 16.05 -15.89
CA PRO A 102 9.86 15.58 -17.19
C PRO A 102 11.11 14.69 -17.10
N ASN A 103 11.13 13.59 -17.84
CA ASN A 103 12.23 12.64 -17.88
C ASN A 103 12.61 12.30 -19.33
N LEU A 104 13.37 13.19 -19.97
CA LEU A 104 13.74 13.06 -21.38
C LEU A 104 14.88 12.03 -21.62
N ASP A 105 15.53 11.56 -20.55
CA ASP A 105 16.64 10.60 -20.60
C ASP A 105 16.17 9.13 -20.51
N SER A 106 14.89 8.84 -20.78
CA SER A 106 14.29 7.51 -20.65
C SER A 106 14.78 6.53 -21.73
N GLN A 107 16.08 6.19 -21.71
CA GLN A 107 16.67 5.23 -22.64
C GLN A 107 16.44 3.77 -22.21
N ASN A 108 16.07 3.54 -20.94
CA ASN A 108 15.76 2.21 -20.41
C ASN A 108 14.34 2.19 -19.82
N CYS A 109 13.41 1.48 -20.47
CA CYS A 109 12.05 1.26 -19.98
C CYS A 109 11.95 0.08 -19.01
N ASN A 110 13.02 -0.70 -18.83
CA ASN A 110 13.06 -1.82 -17.90
C ASN A 110 13.58 -1.40 -16.53
N ASP A 111 14.49 -0.43 -16.45
CA ASP A 111 14.99 0.10 -15.19
C ASP A 111 14.95 1.62 -15.15
N TRP A 112 14.36 2.17 -14.09
CA TRP A 112 14.31 3.60 -13.84
C TRP A 112 14.67 3.90 -12.38
N GLN A 113 14.96 5.17 -12.05
CA GLN A 113 15.36 5.54 -10.68
C GLN A 113 14.34 5.16 -9.60
N GLY A 114 13.08 4.97 -10.00
CA GLY A 114 11.97 4.65 -9.11
C GLY A 114 11.69 3.16 -8.94
N GLY A 115 12.14 2.31 -9.86
CA GLY A 115 11.78 0.89 -9.91
C GLY A 115 12.33 0.18 -11.14
N SER A 116 11.91 -1.07 -11.31
CA SER A 116 12.29 -1.91 -12.45
C SER A 116 11.09 -2.76 -12.86
N MET A 117 11.07 -3.17 -14.12
CA MET A 117 10.11 -4.09 -14.71
C MET A 117 10.88 -5.23 -15.36
N ASP A 118 10.60 -6.45 -14.93
CA ASP A 118 11.14 -7.65 -15.58
C ASP A 118 10.33 -7.98 -16.85
N PRO A 119 10.90 -7.88 -18.06
CA PRO A 119 10.21 -8.19 -19.32
C PRO A 119 9.85 -9.68 -19.45
N LYS A 120 10.30 -10.53 -18.53
CA LYS A 120 9.98 -11.97 -18.47
C LYS A 120 8.82 -12.29 -17.52
N SER A 121 8.40 -11.35 -16.69
CA SER A 121 7.42 -11.59 -15.63
C SER A 121 6.04 -11.93 -16.20
N SER A 122 5.36 -12.89 -15.56
CA SER A 122 3.95 -13.20 -15.84
C SER A 122 2.97 -12.26 -15.13
N SER A 123 3.47 -11.31 -14.33
CA SER A 123 2.66 -10.24 -13.74
C SER A 123 3.50 -8.98 -13.58
N THR A 124 3.26 -8.01 -14.46
CA THR A 124 3.83 -6.66 -14.37
C THR A 124 2.74 -5.67 -14.02
N GLN A 125 3.04 -4.75 -13.10
CA GLN A 125 2.07 -3.78 -12.62
C GLN A 125 2.15 -2.51 -13.47
N TRP A 126 0.98 -2.05 -13.88
CA TRP A 126 0.78 -0.83 -14.66
C TRP A 126 -0.27 0.02 -13.98
N ILE A 127 -0.20 1.32 -14.21
CA ILE A 127 -1.22 2.28 -13.84
C ILE A 127 -1.65 3.06 -15.08
N TYR A 128 -2.90 3.47 -15.10
CA TYR A 128 -3.42 4.36 -16.13
C TYR A 128 -4.17 5.51 -15.49
N THR A 129 -4.29 6.59 -16.26
CA THR A 129 -4.95 7.83 -15.85
C THR A 129 -5.56 8.49 -17.08
N TYR A 130 -6.62 9.26 -16.89
CA TYR A 130 -7.21 10.04 -17.96
C TYR A 130 -7.81 11.34 -17.41
N LYS A 131 -7.86 12.36 -18.26
CA LYS A 131 -8.49 13.63 -17.94
C LYS A 131 -9.52 14.01 -18.99
N GLU A 132 -10.72 14.32 -18.51
CA GLU A 132 -11.81 14.81 -19.35
C GLU A 132 -11.63 16.29 -19.70
N GLY A 133 -12.14 16.64 -20.87
CA GLY A 133 -12.22 18.04 -21.33
C GLY A 133 -11.50 18.30 -22.64
N SER A 134 -11.48 19.57 -23.04
CA SER A 134 -10.93 19.98 -24.33
C SER A 134 -9.44 19.59 -24.48
N PRO A 135 -9.03 19.11 -25.66
CA PRO A 135 -7.63 18.78 -25.94
C PRO A 135 -6.66 19.92 -25.63
N LEU A 136 -5.48 19.58 -25.12
CA LEU A 136 -4.44 20.56 -24.81
C LEU A 136 -3.95 21.30 -26.07
N ASN A 137 -3.91 20.64 -27.23
CA ASN A 137 -3.39 21.19 -28.48
C ASN A 137 -2.01 21.83 -28.31
N SER A 138 -1.09 21.09 -27.67
CA SER A 138 0.28 21.55 -27.37
C SER A 138 1.31 20.53 -27.86
N ASP A 139 2.35 21.01 -28.52
CA ASP A 139 3.55 20.26 -28.92
C ASP A 139 4.65 20.24 -27.84
N ASN A 140 4.45 20.95 -26.73
CA ASN A 140 5.41 21.04 -25.64
C ASN A 140 5.40 19.77 -24.79
N VAL A 141 6.41 18.90 -24.95
CA VAL A 141 6.58 17.67 -24.16
C VAL A 141 6.69 17.87 -22.64
N THR A 142 6.81 19.11 -22.16
CA THR A 142 6.86 19.46 -20.73
C THR A 142 5.66 20.30 -20.27
N GLU A 143 4.55 20.26 -21.03
CA GLU A 143 3.32 20.98 -20.73
C GLU A 143 2.82 20.71 -19.30
N PHE A 144 2.31 21.76 -18.65
CA PHE A 144 1.67 21.61 -17.35
C PHE A 144 0.32 20.94 -17.53
N ILE A 145 0.08 19.85 -16.81
CA ILE A 145 -1.19 19.11 -16.88
C ILE A 145 -1.97 19.26 -15.58
N GLN A 146 -3.28 19.35 -15.72
CA GLN A 146 -4.20 19.28 -14.58
C GLN A 146 -4.28 17.85 -14.06
N LYS A 147 -4.66 17.68 -12.79
CA LYS A 147 -4.88 16.36 -12.18
C LYS A 147 -5.93 15.56 -12.99
N HIS A 148 -5.66 14.27 -13.17
CA HIS A 148 -6.57 13.32 -13.81
C HIS A 148 -7.90 13.25 -13.05
N ASP A 149 -8.96 12.98 -13.80
CA ASP A 149 -10.31 12.81 -13.24
C ASP A 149 -10.54 11.35 -12.83
N GLY A 150 -9.98 10.40 -13.60
CA GLY A 150 -9.99 8.97 -13.28
C GLY A 150 -8.63 8.30 -13.43
N HIS A 151 -8.47 7.17 -12.75
CA HIS A 151 -7.24 6.39 -12.69
C HIS A 151 -7.50 4.96 -12.22
N GLY A 152 -6.58 4.06 -12.54
CA GLY A 152 -6.62 2.68 -12.08
C GLY A 152 -5.31 1.95 -12.31
N GLY A 153 -5.29 0.68 -11.91
CA GLY A 153 -4.19 -0.25 -12.11
C GLY A 153 -4.52 -1.29 -13.17
N ALA A 154 -3.50 -1.99 -13.66
CA ALA A 154 -3.63 -3.19 -14.45
C ALA A 154 -2.43 -4.12 -14.19
N SER A 155 -2.65 -5.43 -14.30
CA SER A 155 -1.58 -6.42 -14.27
C SER A 155 -1.46 -7.03 -15.66
N ALA A 156 -0.28 -6.96 -16.27
CA ALA A 156 -0.01 -7.52 -17.59
C ALA A 156 0.96 -8.71 -17.49
N ASP A 157 0.58 -9.85 -18.09
CA ASP A 157 1.46 -11.01 -18.25
C ASP A 157 2.35 -10.78 -19.47
N LEU A 158 3.63 -10.47 -19.24
CA LEU A 158 4.56 -10.23 -20.35
C LEU A 158 5.19 -11.52 -20.89
N SER A 159 5.11 -12.62 -20.15
CA SER A 159 5.74 -13.90 -20.49
C SER A 159 5.19 -14.51 -21.79
N HIS A 160 3.95 -14.17 -22.13
CA HIS A 160 3.23 -14.60 -23.33
C HIS A 160 3.13 -13.52 -24.44
N THR A 161 3.58 -12.29 -24.20
CA THR A 161 3.45 -11.14 -25.14
C THR A 161 4.65 -10.97 -26.07
N LYS A 162 5.37 -12.07 -26.31
CA LYS A 162 6.60 -12.06 -27.08
C LYS A 162 6.26 -11.78 -28.54
N THR A 163 6.93 -10.81 -29.15
CA THR A 163 6.75 -10.44 -30.56
C THR A 163 8.08 -10.49 -31.31
N ALA A 164 8.02 -10.26 -32.63
CA ALA A 164 9.21 -10.00 -33.43
C ALA A 164 9.91 -8.69 -32.98
N SER A 165 11.14 -8.46 -33.45
CA SER A 165 11.88 -7.22 -33.15
C SER A 165 11.34 -5.98 -33.86
N THR A 166 10.33 -6.13 -34.72
CA THR A 166 9.64 -5.04 -35.43
C THR A 166 8.40 -4.57 -34.68
N ASN A 167 8.03 -3.29 -34.83
CA ASN A 167 6.85 -2.71 -34.18
C ASN A 167 5.57 -3.52 -34.50
N PRO A 168 4.95 -4.19 -33.51
CA PRO A 168 3.77 -5.03 -33.71
C PRO A 168 2.47 -4.22 -33.83
N PHE A 169 2.50 -2.91 -33.57
CA PHE A 169 1.31 -2.05 -33.52
C PHE A 169 0.94 -1.38 -34.85
N SER A 170 1.65 -1.71 -35.93
CA SER A 170 1.35 -1.17 -37.26
C SER A 170 0.03 -1.69 -37.84
N THR A 171 -0.39 -2.91 -37.45
CA THR A 171 -1.62 -3.55 -37.92
C THR A 171 -2.50 -4.06 -36.78
N TYR A 172 -2.13 -3.80 -35.52
CA TYR A 172 -2.86 -4.25 -34.35
C TYR A 172 -3.85 -3.17 -33.89
N ASP A 173 -5.11 -3.57 -33.72
CA ASP A 173 -6.12 -2.75 -33.07
C ASP A 173 -6.65 -3.43 -31.80
N PRO A 174 -6.41 -2.85 -30.60
CA PRO A 174 -6.87 -3.44 -29.34
C PRO A 174 -8.41 -3.54 -29.21
N SER A 175 -9.17 -2.79 -30.00
CA SER A 175 -10.63 -2.89 -29.99
C SER A 175 -11.18 -4.13 -30.72
N THR A 176 -10.37 -4.77 -31.57
CA THR A 176 -10.79 -5.95 -32.35
C THR A 176 -9.90 -7.17 -32.16
N ASP A 177 -8.61 -6.96 -31.87
CA ASP A 177 -7.60 -8.02 -31.91
C ASP A 177 -7.22 -8.55 -30.52
N SER A 178 -7.69 -7.92 -29.45
CA SER A 178 -7.40 -8.29 -28.06
C SER A 178 -8.16 -9.57 -27.66
N SER A 179 -7.43 -10.68 -27.55
CA SER A 179 -7.93 -11.95 -27.00
C SER A 179 -7.61 -12.14 -25.51
N ASP A 180 -6.61 -11.41 -25.00
CA ASP A 180 -6.18 -11.41 -23.59
C ASP A 180 -6.38 -10.01 -23.00
N THR A 181 -7.62 -9.65 -22.72
CA THR A 181 -7.94 -8.44 -21.95
C THR A 181 -7.68 -8.75 -20.48
N THR A 182 -6.62 -8.18 -19.92
CA THR A 182 -6.37 -8.29 -18.48
C THR A 182 -7.30 -7.32 -17.76
N SER A 183 -8.02 -7.84 -16.75
CA SER A 183 -8.94 -7.03 -15.94
C SER A 183 -8.16 -5.87 -15.32
N SER A 184 -8.60 -4.65 -15.59
CA SER A 184 -8.16 -3.48 -14.86
C SER A 184 -8.48 -3.66 -13.36
N ILE A 185 -7.76 -2.96 -12.50
CA ILE A 185 -8.06 -2.85 -11.07
C ILE A 185 -8.52 -1.43 -10.89
N ASP A 186 -9.81 -1.27 -10.58
CA ASP A 186 -10.42 0.05 -10.38
C ASP A 186 -9.72 0.80 -9.24
N GLY A 187 -9.11 1.94 -9.55
CA GLY A 187 -8.49 2.84 -8.57
C GLY A 187 -9.52 3.74 -7.86
N THR A 188 -10.76 3.81 -8.37
CA THR A 188 -11.85 4.57 -7.74
C THR A 188 -12.54 3.78 -6.62
N GLY A 189 -12.34 2.45 -6.56
CA GLY A 189 -12.96 1.53 -5.60
C GLY A 189 -12.10 1.05 -4.44
N VAL A 190 -10.83 1.48 -4.29
CA VAL A 190 -9.97 1.01 -3.19
C VAL A 190 -9.38 2.13 -2.32
N PRO A 191 -10.19 2.73 -1.44
CA PRO A 191 -9.72 3.21 -0.15
C PRO A 191 -9.90 2.14 0.93
N ASN A 192 -9.76 0.85 0.64
CA ASN A 192 -10.39 -0.19 1.48
C ASN A 192 -9.44 -1.15 2.17
N ILE A 193 -8.14 -0.86 2.31
CA ILE A 193 -7.38 -1.50 3.39
C ILE A 193 -7.40 -0.64 4.65
N LEU A 194 -7.26 0.69 4.54
CA LEU A 194 -7.24 1.57 5.70
C LEU A 194 -8.65 1.82 6.27
N ILE A 195 -9.66 1.99 5.40
CA ILE A 195 -11.06 2.08 5.85
C ILE A 195 -11.55 0.71 6.34
N ALA A 196 -11.23 -0.40 5.66
CA ALA A 196 -11.59 -1.72 6.18
C ALA A 196 -10.84 -2.05 7.47
N HIS A 197 -9.58 -1.66 7.63
CA HIS A 197 -8.82 -1.82 8.87
C HIS A 197 -9.42 -0.96 9.99
N GLY A 198 -9.73 0.31 9.72
CA GLY A 198 -10.39 1.19 10.69
C GLY A 198 -11.78 0.72 11.09
N LEU A 199 -12.57 0.25 10.12
CA LEU A 199 -13.90 -0.33 10.34
C LEU A 199 -13.82 -1.68 11.05
N MET A 200 -12.80 -2.49 10.77
CA MET A 200 -12.55 -3.74 11.49
C MET A 200 -12.11 -3.48 12.93
N MET A 201 -11.24 -2.50 13.15
CA MET A 201 -10.91 -2.05 14.50
C MET A 201 -12.16 -1.56 15.22
N GLY A 202 -13.03 -0.77 14.57
CA GLY A 202 -14.30 -0.32 15.13
C GLY A 202 -15.24 -1.47 15.53
N ILE A 203 -15.49 -2.42 14.62
CA ILE A 203 -16.37 -3.58 14.86
C ILE A 203 -15.83 -4.46 15.98
N VAL A 204 -14.52 -4.75 15.97
CA VAL A 204 -13.92 -5.62 16.98
C VAL A 204 -13.96 -4.93 18.36
N PHE A 205 -13.67 -3.62 18.45
CA PHE A 205 -13.71 -2.88 19.72
C PHE A 205 -15.11 -2.65 20.29
N ILE A 206 -16.11 -2.40 19.44
CA ILE A 206 -17.47 -2.05 19.89
C ILE A 206 -18.32 -3.29 20.14
N LEU A 207 -18.20 -4.34 19.31
CA LEU A 207 -19.09 -5.50 19.35
C LEU A 207 -18.39 -6.73 19.92
N LEU A 208 -17.24 -7.09 19.35
CA LEU A 208 -16.63 -8.40 19.60
C LEU A 208 -15.96 -8.46 20.98
N PHE A 209 -15.22 -7.43 21.40
CA PHE A 209 -14.57 -7.41 22.72
C PHE A 209 -15.56 -7.33 23.90
N PRO A 210 -16.60 -6.47 23.90
CA PRO A 210 -17.60 -6.48 24.95
C PRO A 210 -18.36 -7.81 25.03
N SER A 211 -18.66 -8.43 23.87
CA SER A 211 -19.30 -9.74 23.83
C SER A 211 -18.41 -10.86 24.40
N LEU A 212 -17.10 -10.87 24.12
CA LEU A 212 -16.16 -11.83 24.69
C LEU A 212 -15.98 -11.65 26.20
N ALA A 213 -15.92 -10.40 26.69
CA ALA A 213 -15.86 -10.11 28.12
C ALA A 213 -17.11 -10.59 28.86
N LEU A 214 -18.29 -10.49 28.24
CA LEU A 214 -19.56 -11.04 28.76
C LEU A 214 -19.60 -12.57 28.71
N ILE A 215 -19.04 -13.19 27.66
CA ILE A 215 -18.97 -14.65 27.52
C ILE A 215 -18.06 -15.28 28.59
N VAL A 216 -16.98 -14.61 29.00
CA VAL A 216 -16.10 -15.09 30.11
C VAL A 216 -16.83 -15.13 31.46
N LEU A 217 -17.92 -14.38 31.65
CA LEU A 217 -18.77 -14.49 32.84
C LEU A 217 -19.75 -15.67 32.79
N LEU A 218 -19.95 -16.30 31.63
CA LEU A 218 -20.84 -17.44 31.48
C LEU A 218 -20.04 -18.75 31.62
N PRO A 219 -20.55 -19.78 32.31
CA PRO A 219 -19.86 -21.06 32.51
C PRO A 219 -19.95 -21.95 31.25
N TYR A 220 -19.60 -21.41 30.09
CA TYR A 220 -19.68 -22.11 28.81
C TYR A 220 -18.31 -22.66 28.40
N ALA A 221 -18.20 -23.99 28.28
CA ALA A 221 -16.97 -24.67 27.89
C ALA A 221 -16.77 -24.60 26.36
N ILE A 222 -16.18 -23.51 25.87
CA ILE A 222 -15.84 -23.35 24.45
C ILE A 222 -14.47 -24.00 24.17
N SER A 223 -14.39 -24.76 23.08
CA SER A 223 -13.13 -25.40 22.65
C SER A 223 -12.19 -24.38 21.99
N ILE A 224 -11.24 -23.87 22.77
CA ILE A 224 -10.21 -22.86 22.40
C ILE A 224 -9.55 -23.13 21.03
N PRO A 225 -9.16 -24.37 20.65
CA PRO A 225 -8.40 -24.59 19.41
C PRO A 225 -9.20 -24.33 18.12
N LYS A 226 -10.51 -24.58 18.13
CA LYS A 226 -11.37 -24.40 16.94
C LYS A 226 -11.67 -22.94 16.64
N VAL A 227 -11.64 -22.09 17.66
CA VAL A 227 -11.82 -20.63 17.55
C VAL A 227 -10.48 -19.94 17.26
N HIS A 228 -9.37 -20.51 17.71
CA HIS A 228 -8.04 -19.92 17.56
C HIS A 228 -7.42 -20.14 16.16
N ALA A 229 -7.68 -21.27 15.51
CA ALA A 229 -7.04 -21.63 14.24
C ALA A 229 -7.25 -20.61 13.09
N PRO A 230 -8.45 -20.04 12.87
CA PRO A 230 -8.63 -19.00 11.85
C PRO A 230 -7.96 -17.67 12.23
N LEU A 231 -7.92 -17.33 13.53
CA LEU A 231 -7.33 -16.10 14.04
C LEU A 231 -5.80 -16.11 13.97
N GLN A 232 -5.19 -17.29 14.10
CA GLN A 232 -3.74 -17.46 14.10
C GLN A 232 -3.11 -17.16 12.73
N ASN A 233 -3.83 -17.42 11.63
CA ASN A 233 -3.38 -17.12 10.27
C ASN A 233 -3.32 -15.61 9.97
N LEU A 234 -4.02 -14.77 10.75
CA LEU A 234 -3.98 -13.31 10.65
C LEU A 234 -2.80 -12.69 11.43
N MET A 235 -2.12 -13.47 12.29
CA MET A 235 -1.13 -13.00 13.27
C MET A 235 0.33 -13.25 12.86
N MET A 236 0.65 -13.30 11.56
CA MET A 236 2.04 -13.52 11.10
C MET A 236 2.94 -12.27 11.19
N ASN A 237 2.35 -11.10 11.46
CA ASN A 237 3.06 -9.83 11.55
C ASN A 237 3.13 -9.31 13.00
N SER A 238 4.21 -8.63 13.36
CA SER A 238 4.40 -8.10 14.72
C SER A 238 3.35 -7.05 15.13
N HIS A 239 2.75 -6.31 14.17
CA HIS A 239 1.70 -5.33 14.45
C HIS A 239 0.40 -5.95 15.00
N PRO A 240 -0.25 -6.92 14.33
CA PRO A 240 -1.43 -7.57 14.90
C PRO A 240 -1.13 -8.33 16.21
N ILE A 241 0.08 -8.88 16.39
CA ILE A 241 0.48 -9.55 17.64
C ILE A 241 0.53 -8.56 18.82
N ILE A 242 1.24 -7.44 18.65
CA ILE A 242 1.36 -6.42 19.69
C ILE A 242 -0.01 -5.77 19.93
N GLY A 243 -0.77 -5.50 18.87
CA GLY A 243 -2.12 -4.94 18.94
C GLY A 243 -3.06 -5.78 19.80
N VAL A 244 -3.19 -7.08 19.53
CA VAL A 244 -4.04 -7.99 20.32
C VAL A 244 -3.58 -8.06 21.77
N THR A 245 -2.26 -8.12 22.01
CA THR A 245 -1.70 -8.16 23.37
C THR A 245 -2.07 -6.92 24.18
N VAL A 246 -1.88 -5.73 23.60
CA VAL A 246 -2.25 -4.46 24.24
C VAL A 246 -3.73 -4.42 24.55
N VAL A 247 -4.58 -4.82 23.60
CA VAL A 247 -6.03 -4.78 23.78
C VAL A 247 -6.51 -5.75 24.85
N VAL A 248 -6.03 -7.00 24.87
CA VAL A 248 -6.41 -7.99 25.88
C VAL A 248 -6.00 -7.53 27.29
N LEU A 249 -4.79 -7.00 27.44
CA LEU A 249 -4.32 -6.49 28.73
C LEU A 249 -5.10 -5.26 29.21
N LEU A 250 -5.48 -4.36 28.29
CA LEU A 250 -6.28 -3.18 28.62
C LEU A 250 -7.75 -3.51 28.92
N THR A 251 -8.35 -4.44 28.20
CA THR A 251 -9.79 -4.72 28.32
C THR A 251 -10.12 -5.68 29.46
N LEU A 252 -9.26 -6.66 29.75
CA LEU A 252 -9.53 -7.65 30.80
C LEU A 252 -8.82 -7.29 32.11
N PHE A 253 -7.52 -7.02 32.04
CA PHE A 253 -6.70 -6.91 33.24
C PHE A 253 -6.80 -5.53 33.90
N GLN A 254 -6.95 -4.45 33.14
CA GLN A 254 -7.11 -3.12 33.76
C GLN A 254 -8.40 -2.96 34.56
N PRO A 255 -9.60 -3.29 34.05
CA PRO A 255 -10.84 -3.17 34.82
C PRO A 255 -10.84 -4.09 36.03
N ALA A 256 -10.34 -5.32 35.90
CA ALA A 256 -10.24 -6.26 37.01
C ALA A 256 -9.37 -5.69 38.14
N MET A 257 -8.15 -5.23 37.84
CA MET A 257 -7.27 -4.64 38.86
C MET A 257 -7.83 -3.33 39.43
N GLY A 258 -8.49 -2.52 38.61
CA GLY A 258 -9.16 -1.28 39.04
C GLY A 258 -10.30 -1.57 40.03
N PHE A 259 -11.10 -2.60 39.75
CA PHE A 259 -12.16 -3.07 40.62
C PHE A 259 -11.63 -3.59 41.95
N PHE A 260 -10.59 -4.45 41.93
CA PHE A 260 -9.97 -4.95 43.16
C PHE A 260 -9.37 -3.82 43.99
N GLN A 261 -8.72 -2.84 43.35
CA GLN A 261 -8.22 -1.66 44.06
C GLN A 261 -9.37 -0.82 44.65
N HIS A 262 -10.45 -0.59 43.91
CA HIS A 262 -11.59 0.18 44.43
C HIS A 262 -12.26 -0.52 45.61
N ARG A 263 -12.39 -1.86 45.55
CA ARG A 263 -12.92 -2.67 46.64
C ARG A 263 -12.02 -2.65 47.87
N HIS A 264 -10.70 -2.74 47.70
CA HIS A 264 -9.75 -2.64 48.81
C HIS A 264 -9.75 -1.24 49.43
N LEU A 265 -9.83 -0.18 48.62
CA LEU A 265 -9.91 1.20 49.12
C LEU A 265 -11.17 1.42 49.97
N ARG A 266 -12.32 0.85 49.57
CA ARG A 266 -13.57 0.92 50.36
C ARG A 266 -13.51 0.13 51.67
N ARG A 267 -12.67 -0.89 51.77
CA ARG A 267 -12.55 -1.75 52.97
C ARG A 267 -11.50 -1.23 53.94
N ASP A 268 -10.30 -0.97 53.44
CA ASP A 268 -9.11 -0.80 54.25
C ASP A 268 -8.56 0.64 54.18
N GLY A 269 -9.19 1.54 53.40
CA GLY A 269 -8.80 2.95 53.25
C GLY A 269 -7.47 3.18 52.53
N GLY A 270 -6.78 2.12 52.11
CA GLY A 270 -5.41 2.13 51.61
C GLY A 270 -5.25 1.83 50.11
N LYS A 271 -4.01 1.97 49.63
CA LYS A 271 -3.60 1.57 48.27
C LYS A 271 -3.11 0.12 48.29
N SER A 272 -3.78 -0.78 47.58
CA SER A 272 -3.31 -2.16 47.41
C SER A 272 -2.16 -2.25 46.41
N VAL A 273 -1.52 -3.42 46.37
CA VAL A 273 -0.58 -3.79 45.30
C VAL A 273 -1.23 -3.67 43.92
N PHE A 274 -2.53 -3.96 43.80
CA PHE A 274 -3.29 -3.80 42.56
C PHE A 274 -3.37 -2.35 42.10
N ALA A 275 -3.31 -1.36 43.01
CA ALA A 275 -3.24 0.06 42.65
C ALA A 275 -1.94 0.39 41.90
N TYR A 276 -0.83 -0.22 42.29
CA TYR A 276 0.46 -0.01 41.66
C TYR A 276 0.55 -0.80 40.36
N ALA A 277 0.12 -2.06 40.35
CA ALA A 277 0.07 -2.89 39.16
C ALA A 277 -0.84 -2.30 38.07
N HIS A 278 -2.05 -1.85 38.42
CA HIS A 278 -2.98 -1.19 37.49
C HIS A 278 -2.36 0.04 36.83
N ARG A 279 -1.70 0.90 37.61
CA ARG A 279 -1.03 2.10 37.10
C ARG A 279 0.15 1.75 36.21
N TRP A 280 1.05 0.87 36.63
CA TRP A 280 2.20 0.49 35.81
C TRP A 280 1.81 -0.23 34.53
N LEU A 281 0.81 -1.12 34.58
CA LEU A 281 0.27 -1.75 33.39
C LEU A 281 -0.26 -0.70 32.41
N ALA A 282 -1.03 0.29 32.89
CA ALA A 282 -1.52 1.39 32.05
C ALA A 282 -0.38 2.09 31.29
N ARG A 283 0.70 2.41 32.01
CA ARG A 283 1.84 3.14 31.46
C ARG A 283 2.56 2.32 30.40
N SER A 284 2.81 1.04 30.66
CA SER A 284 3.44 0.14 29.71
C SER A 284 2.59 -0.05 28.44
N MET A 285 1.27 -0.12 28.58
CA MET A 285 0.36 -0.30 27.45
C MET A 285 0.24 0.95 26.57
N ILE A 286 0.33 2.16 27.13
CA ILE A 286 0.38 3.41 26.34
C ILE A 286 1.61 3.42 25.42
N SER A 287 2.77 3.04 25.96
CA SER A 287 4.01 2.96 25.17
C SER A 287 3.92 1.89 24.08
N LEU A 288 3.45 0.68 24.42
CA LEU A 288 3.28 -0.40 23.44
C LEU A 288 2.23 -0.07 22.38
N GLY A 289 1.13 0.59 22.74
CA GLY A 289 0.11 1.05 21.80
C GLY A 289 0.65 2.08 20.81
N THR A 290 1.49 3.00 21.28
CA THR A 290 2.14 4.02 20.42
C THR A 290 3.14 3.39 19.44
N ILE A 291 3.95 2.44 19.92
CA ILE A 291 4.87 1.66 19.07
C ILE A 291 4.07 0.85 18.05
N ASN A 292 2.97 0.22 18.48
CA ASN A 292 2.12 -0.58 17.61
C ASN A 292 1.47 0.26 16.50
N GLY A 293 1.02 1.48 16.80
CA GLY A 293 0.51 2.41 15.78
C GLY A 293 1.58 2.77 14.75
N GLY A 294 2.83 3.01 15.17
CA GLY A 294 3.95 3.25 14.27
C GLY A 294 4.29 2.03 13.39
N LEU A 295 4.25 0.83 13.97
CA LEU A 295 4.46 -0.41 13.23
C LEU A 295 3.34 -0.70 12.22
N GLY A 296 2.11 -0.25 12.50
CA GLY A 296 0.98 -0.30 11.57
C GLY A 296 1.25 0.53 10.32
N PHE A 297 1.77 1.76 10.49
CA PHE A 297 2.19 2.60 9.36
C PHE A 297 3.41 2.02 8.62
N HIS A 298 4.32 1.33 9.32
CA HIS A 298 5.44 0.65 8.68
C HIS A 298 4.97 -0.47 7.75
N LEU A 299 4.02 -1.30 8.20
CA LEU A 299 3.41 -2.36 7.38
C LEU A 299 2.51 -1.84 6.27
N ALA A 300 1.89 -0.67 6.46
CA ALA A 300 1.15 0.01 5.41
C ALA A 300 2.07 0.56 4.29
N GLY A 301 3.39 0.52 4.49
CA GLY A 301 4.40 0.95 3.53
C GLY A 301 4.75 2.43 3.70
N ILE A 302 5.90 2.71 4.32
CA ILE A 302 6.44 4.08 4.40
C ILE A 302 6.79 4.55 2.99
N GLY A 303 5.93 5.39 2.39
CA GLY A 303 6.05 5.85 1.00
C GLY A 303 5.11 5.16 0.00
N ASN A 304 4.14 4.38 0.47
CA ASN A 304 3.05 3.82 -0.32
C ASN A 304 1.83 4.81 -0.34
N PRO A 305 1.29 5.23 -1.51
CA PRO A 305 0.11 6.08 -1.67
C PRO A 305 -1.13 5.68 -0.88
N ASP A 306 -1.34 4.38 -0.68
CA ASP A 306 -2.56 3.87 -0.04
C ASP A 306 -2.57 4.17 1.47
N ALA A 307 -1.42 4.57 2.01
CA ALA A 307 -1.26 5.11 3.34
C ALA A 307 -1.02 6.64 3.25
N PRO A 308 -1.95 7.50 3.71
CA PRO A 308 -1.77 8.94 3.64
C PRO A 308 -0.52 9.35 4.41
N GLN A 309 0.53 9.80 3.70
CA GLN A 309 1.76 10.30 4.31
C GLN A 309 1.47 11.43 5.32
N SER A 310 0.42 12.21 5.06
CA SER A 310 -0.09 13.22 5.98
C SER A 310 -0.56 12.64 7.31
N ALA A 311 -1.23 11.47 7.31
CA ALA A 311 -1.67 10.81 8.53
C ALA A 311 -0.49 10.24 9.32
N MET A 312 0.52 9.69 8.64
CA MET A 312 1.77 9.23 9.27
C MET A 312 2.50 10.41 9.94
N ILE A 313 2.70 11.51 9.21
CA ILE A 313 3.35 12.72 9.73
C ILE A 313 2.55 13.29 10.91
N ALA A 314 1.23 13.43 10.77
CA ALA A 314 0.38 13.92 11.85
C ALA A 314 0.44 13.02 13.08
N TYR A 315 0.36 11.69 12.89
CA TYR A 315 0.50 10.72 13.98
C TYR A 315 1.85 10.85 14.67
N SER A 316 2.96 10.94 13.93
CA SER A 316 4.31 11.10 14.49
C SER A 316 4.45 12.40 15.28
N ILE A 317 3.92 13.52 14.80
CA ILE A 317 3.94 14.80 15.51
C ILE A 317 3.13 14.70 16.80
N ILE A 318 1.90 14.18 16.73
CA ILE A 318 1.02 14.05 17.89
C ILE A 318 1.62 13.11 18.92
N ALA A 319 2.07 11.92 18.51
CA ALA A 319 2.70 10.94 19.39
C ALA A 319 3.99 11.49 20.04
N GLY A 320 4.80 12.24 19.28
CA GLY A 320 5.99 12.91 19.79
C GLY A 320 5.66 13.98 20.84
N VAL A 321 4.73 14.90 20.55
CA VAL A 321 4.32 15.97 21.47
C VAL A 321 3.69 15.40 22.74
N VAL A 322 2.77 14.46 22.60
CA VAL A 322 2.10 13.81 23.74
C VAL A 322 3.10 12.99 24.56
N GLY A 323 4.03 12.27 23.90
CA GLY A 323 5.10 11.53 24.56
C GLY A 323 6.04 12.43 25.37
N LEU A 324 6.46 13.56 24.80
CA LEU A 324 7.28 14.55 25.50
C LEU A 324 6.55 15.19 26.68
N ALA A 325 5.28 15.56 26.51
CA ALA A 325 4.44 16.09 27.59
C ALA A 325 4.29 15.05 28.73
N TYR A 326 4.06 13.78 28.36
CA TYR A 326 3.95 12.68 29.31
C TYR A 326 5.24 12.47 30.14
N LEU A 327 6.39 12.46 29.47
CA LEU A 327 7.71 12.37 30.12
C LEU A 327 7.98 13.59 31.00
N GLY A 328 7.64 14.80 30.53
CA GLY A 328 7.78 16.04 31.28
C GLY A 328 6.98 16.05 32.57
N VAL A 329 5.71 15.63 32.53
CA VAL A 329 4.87 15.50 33.75
C VAL A 329 5.46 14.49 34.72
N HIS A 330 5.93 13.33 34.23
CA HIS A 330 6.56 12.32 35.08
C HIS A 330 7.84 12.82 35.76
N LEU A 331 8.66 13.55 35.01
CA LEU A 331 9.89 14.16 35.51
C LEU A 331 9.59 15.22 36.58
N LEU A 332 8.63 16.12 36.31
CA LEU A 332 8.22 17.17 37.24
C LEU A 332 7.66 16.59 38.54
N VAL A 333 6.77 15.62 38.47
CA VAL A 333 6.23 14.92 39.65
C VAL A 333 7.33 14.19 40.40
N GLY A 334 8.30 13.61 39.68
CA GLY A 334 9.48 12.98 40.26
C GLY A 334 10.38 13.96 41.04
N ILE A 335 10.60 15.16 40.49
CA ILE A 335 11.39 16.23 41.12
C ILE A 335 10.67 16.79 42.35
N GLN A 336 9.38 17.13 42.23
CA GLN A 336 8.57 17.63 43.35
C GLN A 336 8.49 16.61 44.49
N GLY A 337 8.33 15.33 44.17
CA GLY A 337 8.34 14.25 45.17
C GLY A 337 9.67 14.10 45.90
N ARG A 338 10.81 14.39 45.25
CA ARG A 338 12.13 14.40 45.90
C ARG A 338 12.29 15.61 46.83
N SER A 339 11.84 16.78 46.41
CA SER A 339 11.88 18.02 47.20
C SER A 339 11.13 17.85 48.53
N HIS A 340 9.87 17.39 48.49
CA HIS A 340 9.09 17.16 49.71
C HIS A 340 9.64 16.06 50.63
N ARG A 341 10.32 15.05 50.06
CA ARG A 341 10.99 14.01 50.86
C ARG A 341 12.24 14.53 51.56
N GLN A 342 12.95 15.48 50.94
CA GLN A 342 14.09 16.17 51.57
C GLN A 342 13.63 17.10 52.69
N GLU A 343 12.56 17.87 52.48
CA GLU A 343 11.95 18.71 53.53
C GLU A 343 11.52 17.87 54.74
N ARG A 344 10.76 16.77 54.55
CA ARG A 344 10.36 15.90 55.67
C ARG A 344 11.52 15.26 56.43
N LYS A 345 12.64 14.96 55.76
CA LYS A 345 13.85 14.44 56.44
C LYS A 345 14.60 15.52 57.22
N ARG A 346 14.46 16.78 56.81
CA ARG A 346 15.04 17.93 57.51
C ARG A 346 14.24 18.26 58.77
N ASP A 347 12.92 18.06 58.73
CA ASP A 347 11.99 18.38 59.82
C ASP A 347 11.74 17.20 60.78
N SER A 348 12.23 16.00 60.49
CA SER A 348 12.14 14.86 61.41
C SER A 348 13.12 15.05 62.59
N PRO A 349 12.65 15.17 63.85
CA PRO A 349 13.53 15.30 64.99
C PRO A 349 14.33 14.00 65.12
N THR A 350 15.66 14.11 65.18
CA THR A 350 16.54 13.01 65.57
C THR A 350 16.20 12.59 66.99
N SER A 351 15.38 11.56 67.17
CA SER A 351 15.24 10.89 68.47
C SER A 351 16.54 10.13 68.75
N ARG A 352 17.38 10.74 69.56
CA ARG A 352 18.59 10.13 70.12
C ARG A 352 18.25 9.45 71.44
#